data_AF-A0A4S2EUT3-F1
#
_entry.id   AF-A0A4S2EUT3-F1
#
_cell.length_a   1.000
_cell.length_b   1.000
_cell.length_c   1.000
_cell.angle_alpha   90.00
_cell.angle_beta   90.00
_cell.angle_gamma   90.00
#
_symmetry.space_group_name_H-M   'P 1'
#
loop_
_entity.id
_entity.type
_entity.pdbx_description
1 polymer ?
#
loop_
_entity_poly.entity_id
_entity_poly.type
_entity_poly.pdbx_seq_one_letter_code
_entity_poly.pdbx_strand_id
1 'polypeptide(L)'
;MAPLQSVAALRWTKLGKYLALDHDVEVDVLTTYKDFSDPAGRYRRDDTLLADMEHFGTFHLLRPPVAVRAFAGARSWMARLLRAREDDGPVQAAVTYKGAFEDLKSFGRRVDLALGRLLAARGSAMDLSSYDVIVSTCGPGWPHLAARAEKRRRPDVVWLADFRDPVSRNPADRSLCKAYGEVVASADAALAVSEGLVPLIFARPGQPVHVLTNGFDPADRPRRPEGERRPLDRFRVSYTGTLYHLPWETENIATVLRLLQAMVDDGEVDGDHLEFVYAGASSAVFRCQAATVEGVSFPVRDLGLLPRHEVLDLQQASALLAFSTWNTSAQQGVITGKLWEYLMAGVPVLGACTGELSGSEARRVVESARAGVVMEAPTAAADAVRARRFVAGLYRQWLEEGTTSVDGDAAYVDSHSYPALAARLMDEVILPLTGSRSRS
;
A
#
# COMPACT_ATOMS: atom_id res chain seq x y z
N MET A 1 1.50 11.80 -4.41
CA MET A 1 2.35 12.60 -3.52
C MET A 1 1.49 13.48 -2.64
N ALA A 2 2.05 13.94 -1.52
CA ALA A 2 1.43 14.83 -0.56
C ALA A 2 0.65 16.01 -1.19
N PRO A 3 -0.42 16.48 -0.54
CA PRO A 3 -0.97 16.01 0.75
C PRO A 3 -2.08 14.96 0.58
N LEU A 4 -2.07 14.17 -0.51
CA LEU A 4 -3.15 13.21 -0.78
C LEU A 4 -3.15 12.05 0.23
N GLN A 5 -4.29 11.81 0.91
CA GLN A 5 -4.53 10.63 1.74
C GLN A 5 -4.63 9.37 0.87
N SER A 6 -3.49 8.77 0.58
CA SER A 6 -3.38 7.54 -0.20
C SER A 6 -2.06 6.86 0.13
N VAL A 7 -2.08 5.52 0.20
CA VAL A 7 -0.85 4.71 0.30
C VAL A 7 0.12 5.06 -0.83
N ALA A 8 -0.42 5.40 -2.01
CA ALA A 8 0.37 5.79 -3.17
C ALA A 8 1.10 7.14 -2.99
N ALA A 9 0.71 7.98 -2.03
CA ALA A 9 1.35 9.25 -1.75
C ALA A 9 2.44 9.15 -0.69
N LEU A 10 2.35 8.19 0.24
CA LEU A 10 3.26 8.04 1.38
C LEU A 10 4.71 7.85 0.97
N ARG A 11 5.01 6.75 0.28
CA ARG A 11 6.38 6.30 -0.01
C ARG A 11 7.33 7.40 -0.46
N TRP A 12 6.99 8.09 -1.55
CA TRP A 12 7.87 9.13 -2.10
C TRP A 12 7.77 10.48 -1.40
N THR A 13 6.70 10.74 -0.63
CA THR A 13 6.70 11.89 0.27
C THR A 13 7.72 11.67 1.38
N LYS A 14 7.72 10.47 1.99
CA LYS A 14 8.62 10.16 3.10
C LYS A 14 10.06 9.91 2.66
N LEU A 15 10.29 9.19 1.55
CA LEU A 15 11.64 9.06 0.97
C LEU A 15 12.21 10.43 0.58
N GLY A 16 11.42 11.28 -0.10
CA GLY A 16 11.86 12.63 -0.48
C GLY A 16 12.24 13.50 0.72
N LYS A 17 11.41 13.48 1.77
CA LYS A 17 11.72 14.13 3.05
C LYS A 17 13.08 13.73 3.62
N TYR A 18 13.36 12.43 3.73
CA TYR A 18 14.60 11.97 4.35
C TYR A 18 15.82 12.11 3.43
N LEU A 19 15.64 12.05 2.11
CA LEU A 19 16.69 12.46 1.16
C LEU A 19 17.07 13.94 1.36
N ALA A 20 16.09 14.81 1.55
CA ALA A 20 16.34 16.23 1.78
C ALA A 20 16.96 16.53 3.16
N LEU A 21 16.47 15.86 4.21
CA LEU A 21 16.95 16.07 5.58
C LEU A 21 18.33 15.50 5.84
N ASP A 22 18.58 14.27 5.39
CA ASP A 22 19.74 13.49 5.85
C ASP A 22 20.86 13.42 4.79
N HIS A 23 20.58 13.78 3.54
CA HIS A 23 21.50 13.58 2.40
C HIS A 23 21.76 14.82 1.54
N ASP A 24 21.37 16.02 2.00
CA ASP A 24 21.61 17.31 1.31
C ASP A 24 21.12 17.31 -0.16
N VAL A 25 19.95 16.70 -0.40
CA VAL A 25 19.34 16.62 -1.73
C VAL A 25 18.17 17.59 -1.84
N GLU A 26 18.19 18.44 -2.87
CA GLU A 26 17.00 19.21 -3.26
C GLU A 26 16.01 18.30 -3.99
N VAL A 27 14.77 18.25 -3.49
CA VAL A 27 13.71 17.41 -4.06
C VAL A 27 12.56 18.27 -4.57
N ASP A 28 12.37 18.26 -5.90
CA ASP A 28 11.24 18.88 -6.57
C ASP A 28 10.21 17.84 -7.02
N VAL A 29 8.95 18.27 -7.10
CA VAL A 29 7.82 17.36 -7.33
C VAL A 29 7.03 17.77 -8.56
N LEU A 30 7.01 16.90 -9.56
CA LEU A 30 6.06 16.99 -10.67
C LEU A 30 4.82 16.13 -10.40
N THR A 31 3.66 16.76 -10.23
CA THR A 31 2.39 16.03 -10.00
C THR A 31 1.21 16.69 -10.69
N THR A 32 0.08 15.98 -10.79
CA THR A 32 -1.16 16.56 -11.28
C THR A 32 -1.87 17.36 -10.20
N TYR A 33 -2.50 18.45 -10.60
CA TYR A 33 -3.37 19.25 -9.75
C TYR A 33 -4.54 18.39 -9.22
N LYS A 34 -4.79 18.48 -7.90
CA LYS A 34 -5.89 17.79 -7.21
C LYS A 34 -6.74 18.83 -6.49
N ASP A 35 -8.04 18.78 -6.73
CA ASP A 35 -8.99 19.67 -6.06
C ASP A 35 -9.51 19.00 -4.78
N PHE A 36 -9.01 19.46 -3.63
CA PHE A 36 -9.43 18.98 -2.32
C PHE A 36 -10.70 19.67 -1.79
N SER A 37 -11.23 20.66 -2.51
CA SER A 37 -12.50 21.32 -2.19
C SER A 37 -13.70 20.67 -2.87
N ASP A 38 -13.48 19.65 -3.71
CA ASP A 38 -14.53 18.93 -4.44
C ASP A 38 -15.56 18.35 -3.44
N PRO A 39 -16.83 18.81 -3.46
CA PRO A 39 -17.88 18.31 -2.57
C PRO A 39 -18.14 16.81 -2.74
N ALA A 40 -17.75 16.23 -3.89
CA ALA A 40 -17.83 14.80 -4.11
C ALA A 40 -16.77 14.00 -3.31
N GLY A 41 -15.85 14.66 -2.60
CA GLY A 41 -14.86 14.02 -1.73
C GLY A 41 -13.83 13.18 -2.48
N ARG A 42 -13.52 13.54 -3.72
CA ARG A 42 -12.66 12.73 -4.62
C ARG A 42 -11.24 12.56 -4.10
N TYR A 43 -10.71 13.60 -3.48
CA TYR A 43 -9.40 13.61 -2.87
C TYR A 43 -9.56 14.03 -1.42
N ARG A 44 -8.92 13.31 -0.51
CA ARG A 44 -8.82 13.68 0.91
C ARG A 44 -7.40 14.13 1.21
N ARG A 45 -7.29 15.12 2.10
CA ARG A 45 -6.00 15.58 2.60
C ARG A 45 -5.55 14.71 3.75
N ASP A 46 -4.24 14.57 3.86
CA ASP A 46 -3.56 13.93 4.96
C ASP A 46 -2.63 14.98 5.59
N ASP A 47 -2.97 15.40 6.80
CA ASP A 47 -2.25 16.49 7.47
C ASP A 47 -0.82 16.07 7.85
N THR A 48 -0.56 14.77 8.07
CA THR A 48 0.80 14.30 8.34
C THR A 48 1.68 14.44 7.10
N LEU A 49 1.13 14.16 5.91
CA LEU A 49 1.83 14.38 4.64
C LEU A 49 1.93 15.85 4.26
N LEU A 50 0.97 16.68 4.68
CA LEU A 50 1.02 18.11 4.44
C LEU A 50 2.21 18.75 5.17
N ALA A 51 2.47 18.35 6.42
CA ALA A 51 3.62 18.82 7.17
C ALA A 51 4.94 18.48 6.45
N ASP A 52 5.07 17.26 5.92
CA ASP A 52 6.28 16.84 5.21
C ASP A 52 6.57 17.62 3.92
N MET A 53 5.60 18.39 3.38
CA MET A 53 5.83 19.20 2.18
C MET A 53 6.84 20.32 2.41
N GLU A 54 7.12 20.71 3.65
CA GLU A 54 8.12 21.74 3.98
C GLU A 54 9.55 21.35 3.59
N HIS A 55 9.81 20.05 3.41
CA HIS A 55 11.12 19.50 3.04
C HIS A 55 11.36 19.43 1.53
N PHE A 56 10.41 19.89 0.72
CA PHE A 56 10.50 19.88 -0.74
C PHE A 56 10.70 21.29 -1.26
N GLY A 57 11.42 21.44 -2.38
CA GLY A 57 11.65 22.73 -3.03
C GLY A 57 10.39 23.23 -3.72
N THR A 58 10.19 22.80 -4.97
CA THR A 58 9.13 23.27 -5.85
C THR A 58 8.15 22.15 -6.21
N PHE A 59 6.84 22.42 -6.04
CA PHE A 59 5.76 21.58 -6.54
C PHE A 59 5.25 22.09 -7.89
N HIS A 60 5.61 21.39 -8.97
CA HIS A 60 5.13 21.65 -10.31
C HIS A 60 3.79 20.96 -10.55
N LEU A 61 2.72 21.76 -10.60
CA LEU A 61 1.36 21.26 -10.75
C LEU A 61 0.90 21.27 -12.21
N LEU A 62 0.85 20.07 -12.80
CA LEU A 62 0.27 19.87 -14.11
C LEU A 62 -1.25 19.95 -14.02
N ARG A 63 -1.84 20.91 -14.73
CA ARG A 63 -3.29 20.96 -14.95
C ARG A 63 -3.62 20.14 -16.20
N PRO A 64 -4.31 18.98 -16.07
CA PRO A 64 -4.73 18.24 -17.23
C PRO A 64 -5.70 19.08 -18.08
N PRO A 65 -5.76 18.86 -19.40
CA PRO A 65 -6.70 19.55 -20.28
C PRO A 65 -8.15 19.48 -19.75
N VAL A 66 -8.97 20.48 -20.05
CA VAL A 66 -10.36 20.57 -19.56
C VAL A 66 -11.14 19.29 -19.87
N ALA A 67 -10.98 18.72 -21.06
CA ALA A 67 -11.60 17.45 -21.44
C ALA A 67 -11.19 16.28 -20.53
N VAL A 68 -9.89 16.20 -20.16
CA VAL A 68 -9.38 15.18 -19.23
C VAL A 68 -9.94 15.39 -17.83
N ARG A 69 -10.06 16.65 -17.37
CA ARG A 69 -10.64 16.98 -16.05
C ARG A 69 -12.14 16.71 -15.97
N ALA A 70 -12.91 17.14 -16.96
CA ALA A 70 -14.35 16.90 -17.07
C ALA A 70 -14.62 15.38 -17.10
N PHE A 71 -13.82 14.65 -17.85
CA PHE A 71 -13.90 13.19 -17.91
C PHE A 71 -13.56 12.54 -16.56
N ALA A 72 -12.45 12.94 -15.92
CA ALA A 72 -12.11 12.45 -14.59
C ALA A 72 -13.24 12.73 -13.58
N GLY A 73 -13.94 13.87 -13.74
CA GLY A 73 -15.16 14.21 -13.00
C GLY A 73 -16.29 13.22 -13.23
N ALA A 74 -16.65 12.97 -14.48
CA ALA A 74 -17.68 12.00 -14.84
C ALA A 74 -17.33 10.60 -14.31
N ARG A 75 -16.05 10.19 -14.42
CA ARG A 75 -15.53 8.93 -13.89
C ARG A 75 -15.72 8.80 -12.39
N SER A 76 -15.29 9.82 -11.63
CA SER A 76 -15.43 9.83 -10.18
C SER A 76 -16.89 9.85 -9.74
N TRP A 77 -17.75 10.59 -10.45
CA TRP A 77 -19.18 10.60 -10.22
C TRP A 77 -19.82 9.22 -10.48
N MET A 78 -19.49 8.56 -11.59
CA MET A 78 -19.95 7.20 -11.90
C MET A 78 -19.45 6.19 -10.85
N ALA A 79 -18.16 6.24 -10.48
CA ALA A 79 -17.61 5.37 -9.45
C ALA A 79 -18.32 5.58 -8.09
N ARG A 80 -18.72 6.81 -7.77
CA ARG A 80 -19.47 7.14 -6.56
C ARG A 80 -20.90 6.60 -6.62
N LEU A 81 -21.58 6.73 -7.75
CA LEU A 81 -22.90 6.14 -7.94
C LEU A 81 -22.87 4.62 -7.84
N LEU A 82 -21.86 3.99 -8.43
CA LEU A 82 -21.64 2.56 -8.35
C LEU A 82 -21.39 2.13 -6.89
N ARG A 83 -20.53 2.84 -6.16
CA ARG A 83 -20.27 2.59 -4.73
C ARG A 83 -21.51 2.79 -3.86
N ALA A 84 -22.26 3.87 -4.05
CA ALA A 84 -23.49 4.12 -3.29
C ALA A 84 -24.52 3.01 -3.54
N ARG A 85 -24.67 2.54 -4.78
CA ARG A 85 -25.53 1.40 -5.11
C ARG A 85 -25.00 0.05 -4.62
N GLU A 86 -23.70 -0.07 -4.40
CA GLU A 86 -23.04 -1.23 -3.80
C GLU A 86 -23.23 -1.24 -2.27
N ASP A 87 -23.27 -0.07 -1.64
CA ASP A 87 -23.59 0.09 -0.22
C ASP A 87 -25.08 -0.18 0.09
N ASP A 88 -25.99 0.16 -0.85
CA ASP A 88 -27.46 0.06 -0.68
C ASP A 88 -28.10 -1.20 -1.31
N GLY A 89 -27.37 -2.01 -2.09
CA GLY A 89 -27.90 -3.10 -2.91
C GLY A 89 -27.65 -4.53 -2.37
N PRO A 90 -28.44 -5.54 -2.78
CA PRO A 90 -28.18 -6.94 -2.43
C PRO A 90 -26.85 -7.43 -3.03
N VAL A 91 -26.13 -8.27 -2.29
CA VAL A 91 -24.76 -8.79 -2.57
C VAL A 91 -24.58 -9.28 -4.02
N GLN A 92 -25.60 -9.86 -4.65
CA GLN A 92 -25.57 -10.31 -6.05
C GLN A 92 -25.37 -9.18 -7.09
N ALA A 93 -25.74 -7.92 -6.81
CA ALA A 93 -25.61 -6.80 -7.76
C ALA A 93 -24.13 -6.37 -7.98
N ALA A 94 -23.23 -6.71 -7.06
CA ALA A 94 -21.80 -6.40 -7.14
C ALA A 94 -21.12 -6.99 -8.40
N VAL A 95 -21.61 -8.13 -8.92
CA VAL A 95 -21.06 -8.80 -10.10
C VAL A 95 -21.36 -8.04 -11.39
N THR A 96 -22.51 -7.37 -11.50
CA THR A 96 -22.86 -6.55 -12.68
C THR A 96 -22.09 -5.23 -12.70
N TYR A 97 -21.78 -4.67 -11.54
CA TYR A 97 -20.95 -3.46 -11.42
C TYR A 97 -19.47 -3.71 -11.76
N LYS A 98 -18.99 -4.95 -11.66
CA LYS A 98 -17.64 -5.39 -12.03
C LYS A 98 -17.24 -5.05 -13.46
N GLY A 99 -18.11 -5.31 -14.44
CA GLY A 99 -17.85 -5.00 -15.85
C GLY A 99 -17.69 -3.50 -16.07
N ALA A 100 -18.61 -2.73 -15.48
CA ALA A 100 -18.55 -1.26 -15.51
C ALA A 100 -17.29 -0.71 -14.84
N PHE A 101 -16.83 -1.28 -13.72
CA PHE A 101 -15.59 -0.87 -13.05
C PHE A 101 -14.33 -1.17 -13.88
N GLU A 102 -14.25 -2.32 -14.55
CA GLU A 102 -13.11 -2.67 -15.42
C GLU A 102 -13.08 -1.84 -16.70
N ASP A 103 -14.24 -1.53 -17.28
CA ASP A 103 -14.35 -0.59 -18.40
C ASP A 103 -13.90 0.81 -17.98
N LEU A 104 -14.32 1.26 -16.79
CA LEU A 104 -13.94 2.54 -16.23
C LEU A 104 -12.42 2.63 -15.95
N LYS A 105 -11.81 1.55 -15.46
CA LYS A 105 -10.35 1.46 -15.26
C LYS A 105 -9.60 1.44 -16.58
N SER A 106 -10.06 0.64 -17.54
CA SER A 106 -9.48 0.54 -18.89
C SER A 106 -9.52 1.87 -19.61
N PHE A 107 -10.62 2.61 -19.49
CA PHE A 107 -10.75 3.93 -20.05
C PHE A 107 -9.88 4.96 -19.30
N GLY A 108 -9.82 4.90 -17.96
CA GLY A 108 -8.90 5.72 -17.17
C GLY A 108 -7.44 5.58 -17.60
N ARG A 109 -6.98 4.35 -17.88
CA ARG A 109 -5.65 4.08 -18.44
C ARG A 109 -5.43 4.82 -19.76
N ARG A 110 -6.42 4.87 -20.67
CA ARG A 110 -6.28 5.58 -21.95
C ARG A 110 -6.07 7.08 -21.76
N VAL A 111 -6.78 7.67 -20.80
CA VAL A 111 -6.65 9.09 -20.45
C VAL A 111 -5.28 9.38 -19.84
N ASP A 112 -4.81 8.53 -18.92
CA ASP A 112 -3.47 8.65 -18.34
C ASP A 112 -2.38 8.53 -19.42
N LEU A 113 -2.52 7.59 -20.36
CA LEU A 113 -1.59 7.44 -21.48
C LEU A 113 -1.62 8.65 -22.42
N ALA A 114 -2.79 9.24 -22.67
CA ALA A 114 -2.90 10.47 -23.47
C ALA A 114 -2.22 11.65 -22.78
N LEU A 115 -2.36 11.78 -21.46
CA LEU A 115 -1.64 12.79 -20.67
C LEU A 115 -0.13 12.57 -20.73
N GLY A 116 0.32 11.32 -20.56
CA GLY A 116 1.75 10.97 -20.66
C GLY A 116 2.33 11.32 -22.04
N ARG A 117 1.60 11.03 -23.13
CA ARG A 117 2.00 11.40 -24.50
C ARG A 117 2.02 12.92 -24.70
N LEU A 118 1.06 13.64 -24.14
CA LEU A 118 1.00 15.10 -24.21
C LEU A 118 2.22 15.74 -23.56
N LEU A 119 2.59 15.28 -22.35
CA LEU A 119 3.75 15.75 -21.61
C LEU A 119 5.04 15.35 -22.32
N ALA A 120 5.11 14.11 -22.79
CA ALA A 120 6.22 13.65 -23.60
C ALA A 120 6.41 14.52 -24.86
N ALA A 121 5.34 14.92 -25.55
CA ALA A 121 5.43 15.72 -26.77
C ALA A 121 5.78 17.18 -26.53
N ARG A 122 5.25 17.79 -25.47
CA ARG A 122 5.47 19.22 -25.15
C ARG A 122 6.79 19.50 -24.43
N GLY A 123 7.48 18.46 -23.97
CA GLY A 123 8.46 18.60 -22.89
C GLY A 123 7.71 18.84 -21.58
N SER A 124 8.27 18.42 -20.45
CA SER A 124 7.74 18.90 -19.18
C SER A 124 7.79 20.44 -19.20
N ALA A 125 6.79 21.14 -18.69
CA ALA A 125 6.85 22.61 -18.60
C ALA A 125 7.94 23.10 -17.61
N MET A 126 8.69 22.17 -17.02
CA MET A 126 9.87 22.42 -16.21
C MET A 126 11.11 22.41 -17.08
N ASP A 127 12.05 23.30 -16.76
CA ASP A 127 13.43 23.11 -17.14
C ASP A 127 13.99 21.95 -16.32
N LEU A 128 13.97 20.74 -16.89
CA LEU A 128 14.54 19.59 -16.23
C LEU A 128 16.07 19.58 -16.32
N SER A 129 16.70 20.55 -17.00
CA SER A 129 18.16 20.54 -17.23
C SER A 129 19.00 20.59 -15.95
N SER A 130 18.43 21.11 -14.87
CA SER A 130 19.10 21.28 -13.57
C SER A 130 19.12 20.03 -12.69
N TYR A 131 18.42 18.94 -13.05
CA TYR A 131 18.35 17.75 -12.19
C TYR A 131 19.33 16.67 -12.62
N ASP A 132 19.98 16.02 -11.65
CA ASP A 132 20.85 14.87 -11.87
C ASP A 132 20.06 13.56 -11.96
N VAL A 133 18.95 13.47 -11.23
CA VAL A 133 18.14 12.26 -11.07
C VAL A 133 16.66 12.56 -11.29
N ILE A 134 16.00 11.73 -12.09
CA ILE A 134 14.55 11.69 -12.26
C ILE A 134 14.04 10.39 -11.63
N VAL A 135 13.07 10.52 -10.73
CA VAL A 135 12.31 9.39 -10.20
C VAL A 135 10.89 9.47 -10.76
N SER A 136 10.40 8.36 -11.31
CA SER A 136 8.96 8.21 -11.63
C SER A 136 8.39 6.99 -10.93
N THR A 137 7.18 7.11 -10.39
CA THR A 137 6.50 6.04 -9.65
C THR A 137 5.23 5.60 -10.36
N CYS A 138 5.00 4.28 -10.40
CA CYS A 138 3.87 3.66 -11.09
C CYS A 138 2.53 3.87 -10.37
N GLY A 139 1.48 4.07 -11.18
CA GLY A 139 0.08 4.22 -10.77
C GLY A 139 -0.27 5.67 -10.42
N PRO A 140 -0.57 6.56 -11.40
CA PRO A 140 -0.89 6.35 -12.84
C PRO A 140 0.33 6.10 -13.76
N GLY A 141 0.11 5.78 -15.04
CA GLY A 141 1.19 5.42 -15.99
C GLY A 141 1.93 6.59 -16.67
N TRP A 142 1.36 7.81 -16.63
CA TRP A 142 1.96 8.99 -17.26
C TRP A 142 3.34 9.40 -16.70
N PRO A 143 3.67 9.25 -15.41
CA PRO A 143 4.97 9.67 -14.87
C PRO A 143 6.13 8.96 -15.54
N HIS A 144 6.02 7.64 -15.77
CA HIS A 144 7.06 6.89 -16.47
C HIS A 144 7.18 7.29 -17.94
N LEU A 145 6.07 7.62 -18.61
CA LEU A 145 6.11 8.08 -20.00
C LEU A 145 6.79 9.45 -20.13
N ALA A 146 6.52 10.35 -19.19
CA ALA A 146 7.20 11.64 -19.12
C ALA A 146 8.70 11.45 -18.86
N ALA A 147 9.07 10.70 -17.81
CA ALA A 147 10.47 10.41 -17.49
C ALA A 147 11.22 9.74 -18.65
N ARG A 148 10.59 8.79 -19.35
CA ARG A 148 11.17 8.15 -20.54
C ARG A 148 11.43 9.14 -21.68
N ALA A 149 10.53 10.09 -21.90
CA ALA A 149 10.71 11.10 -22.94
C ALA A 149 11.89 12.02 -22.60
N GLU A 150 12.01 12.41 -21.33
CA GLU A 150 13.10 13.25 -20.83
C GLU A 150 14.44 12.53 -20.87
N LYS A 151 14.49 11.26 -20.46
CA LYS A 151 15.69 10.42 -20.60
C LYS A 151 16.19 10.30 -22.05
N ARG A 152 15.28 10.31 -23.03
CA ARG A 152 15.66 10.33 -24.46
C ARG A 152 16.24 11.67 -24.91
N ARG A 153 15.80 12.78 -24.30
CA ARG A 153 16.32 14.12 -24.58
C ARG A 153 17.63 14.39 -23.86
N ARG A 154 17.77 13.86 -22.65
CA ARG A 154 18.93 14.01 -21.75
C ARG A 154 19.44 12.63 -21.34
N PRO A 155 20.28 11.97 -22.16
CA PRO A 155 20.83 10.65 -21.83
C PRO A 155 21.71 10.66 -20.56
N ASP A 156 22.23 11.82 -20.19
CA ASP A 156 23.06 12.12 -19.02
C ASP A 156 22.30 12.05 -17.70
N VAL A 157 21.01 12.45 -17.65
CA VAL A 157 20.20 12.36 -16.43
C VAL A 157 19.99 10.91 -16.01
N VAL A 158 20.14 10.60 -14.73
CA VAL A 158 19.83 9.26 -14.20
C VAL A 158 18.31 9.14 -14.04
N TRP A 159 17.72 8.06 -14.55
CA TRP A 159 16.30 7.78 -14.38
C TRP A 159 16.07 6.48 -13.59
N LEU A 160 15.41 6.62 -12.44
CA LEU A 160 14.88 5.53 -11.62
C LEU A 160 13.37 5.33 -11.87
N ALA A 161 12.98 4.13 -12.29
CA ALA A 161 11.57 3.75 -12.47
C ALA A 161 11.07 2.91 -11.29
N ASP A 162 10.23 3.47 -10.42
CA ASP A 162 9.69 2.84 -9.22
C ASP A 162 8.35 2.13 -9.45
N PHE A 163 8.30 0.86 -9.07
CA PHE A 163 7.14 -0.03 -9.20
C PHE A 163 6.71 -0.55 -7.82
N ARG A 164 5.43 -0.35 -7.50
CA ARG A 164 4.83 -0.79 -6.24
C ARG A 164 3.74 -1.84 -6.42
N ASP A 165 3.27 -1.97 -7.65
CA ASP A 165 2.22 -2.88 -8.07
C ASP A 165 2.68 -3.57 -9.36
N PRO A 166 2.19 -4.79 -9.65
CA PRO A 166 2.40 -5.44 -10.94
C PRO A 166 1.95 -4.54 -12.09
N VAL A 167 2.76 -4.43 -13.16
CA VAL A 167 2.41 -3.56 -14.30
C VAL A 167 1.20 -4.09 -15.07
N SER A 168 0.94 -5.39 -14.97
CA SER A 168 -0.27 -6.03 -15.43
C SER A 168 -0.85 -6.91 -14.33
N ARG A 169 -2.17 -6.83 -14.14
CA ARG A 169 -2.90 -7.76 -13.27
C ARG A 169 -3.17 -9.10 -13.94
N ASN A 170 -3.07 -9.17 -15.26
CA ASN A 170 -3.18 -10.38 -16.05
C ASN A 170 -1.87 -10.56 -16.82
N PRO A 171 -0.95 -11.42 -16.34
CA PRO A 171 0.30 -11.70 -17.03
C PRO A 171 0.12 -12.20 -18.47
N ALA A 172 -1.07 -12.70 -18.83
CA ALA A 172 -1.40 -13.09 -20.20
C ALA A 172 -1.60 -11.91 -21.17
N ASP A 173 -1.76 -10.68 -20.68
CA ASP A 173 -1.77 -9.48 -21.53
C ASP A 173 -0.36 -9.13 -22.00
N ARG A 174 0.14 -9.91 -22.97
CA ARG A 174 1.49 -9.76 -23.53
C ARG A 174 1.74 -8.36 -24.09
N SER A 175 0.70 -7.68 -24.57
CA SER A 175 0.82 -6.35 -25.18
C SER A 175 1.16 -5.29 -24.13
N LEU A 176 0.45 -5.32 -22.99
CA LEU A 176 0.68 -4.44 -21.87
C LEU A 176 2.02 -4.75 -21.19
N CYS A 177 2.30 -6.03 -20.95
CA CYS A 177 3.57 -6.46 -20.36
C CYS A 177 4.76 -6.03 -21.21
N LYS A 178 4.67 -6.17 -22.55
CA LYS A 178 5.72 -5.69 -23.47
C LYS A 178 5.88 -4.17 -23.41
N ALA A 179 4.79 -3.42 -23.44
CA ALA A 179 4.85 -1.95 -23.41
C ALA A 179 5.50 -1.43 -22.12
N TYR A 180 5.18 -2.02 -20.97
CA TYR A 180 5.81 -1.68 -19.70
C TYR A 180 7.26 -2.18 -19.62
N GLY A 181 7.56 -3.39 -20.11
CA GLY A 181 8.94 -3.88 -20.19
C GLY A 181 9.84 -2.98 -21.04
N GLU A 182 9.32 -2.37 -22.11
CA GLU A 182 10.05 -1.35 -22.89
C GLU A 182 10.27 -0.04 -22.14
N VAL A 183 9.34 0.35 -21.27
CA VAL A 183 9.47 1.52 -20.39
C VAL A 183 10.54 1.23 -19.34
N VAL A 184 10.45 0.09 -18.66
CA VAL A 184 11.42 -0.35 -17.65
C VAL A 184 12.81 -0.39 -18.28
N ALA A 185 12.96 -1.05 -19.42
CA ALA A 185 14.23 -1.15 -20.16
C ALA A 185 14.85 0.17 -20.61
N SER A 186 14.10 1.28 -20.57
CA SER A 186 14.61 2.60 -20.92
C SER A 186 15.15 3.37 -19.71
N ALA A 187 14.92 2.89 -18.49
CA ALA A 187 15.42 3.46 -17.24
C ALA A 187 16.83 2.93 -16.91
N ASP A 188 17.62 3.73 -16.21
CA ASP A 188 18.96 3.32 -15.78
C ASP A 188 18.90 2.24 -14.70
N ALA A 189 17.90 2.33 -13.82
CA ALA A 189 17.53 1.28 -12.90
C ALA A 189 16.03 1.28 -12.60
N ALA A 190 15.52 0.13 -12.15
CA ALA A 190 14.15 0.01 -11.64
C ALA A 190 14.16 -0.24 -10.13
N LEU A 191 13.13 0.25 -9.43
CA LEU A 191 12.87 -0.06 -8.03
C LEU A 191 11.62 -0.93 -7.94
N ALA A 192 11.67 -1.96 -7.10
CA ALA A 192 10.53 -2.82 -6.78
C ALA A 192 10.36 -2.92 -5.25
N VAL A 193 9.12 -3.05 -4.78
CA VAL A 193 8.84 -3.12 -3.33
C VAL A 193 9.00 -4.52 -2.71
N SER A 194 9.29 -5.55 -3.51
CA SER A 194 9.53 -6.91 -3.06
C SER A 194 10.20 -7.76 -4.14
N GLU A 195 10.82 -8.87 -3.76
CA GLU A 195 11.39 -9.85 -4.69
C GLU A 195 10.32 -10.44 -5.62
N GLY A 196 9.17 -10.84 -5.08
CA GLY A 196 8.07 -11.40 -5.87
C GLY A 196 7.49 -10.44 -6.93
N LEU A 197 7.72 -9.12 -6.79
CA LEU A 197 7.29 -8.12 -7.78
C LEU A 197 8.28 -7.98 -8.95
N VAL A 198 9.57 -8.31 -8.77
CA VAL A 198 10.61 -8.13 -9.81
C VAL A 198 10.26 -8.83 -11.13
N PRO A 199 9.77 -10.09 -11.14
CA PRO A 199 9.34 -10.74 -12.39
C PRO A 199 8.14 -10.06 -13.06
N LEU A 200 7.32 -9.34 -12.27
CA LEU A 200 6.06 -8.73 -12.70
C LEU A 200 6.20 -7.31 -13.24
N ILE A 201 7.42 -6.76 -13.25
CA ILE A 201 7.74 -5.49 -13.92
C ILE A 201 8.37 -5.71 -15.30
N PHE A 202 8.67 -6.95 -15.68
CA PHE A 202 9.21 -7.34 -16.98
C PHE A 202 10.51 -6.60 -17.35
N ALA A 203 11.40 -6.39 -16.38
CA ALA A 203 12.74 -5.88 -16.61
C ALA A 203 13.53 -6.80 -17.55
N ARG A 204 14.47 -6.24 -18.31
CA ARG A 204 15.32 -7.05 -19.20
C ARG A 204 16.32 -7.88 -18.39
N PRO A 205 16.74 -9.07 -18.89
CA PRO A 205 17.85 -9.80 -18.29
C PRO A 205 19.09 -8.91 -18.14
N GLY A 206 19.68 -8.89 -16.94
CA GLY A 206 20.85 -8.06 -16.61
C GLY A 206 20.56 -6.58 -16.35
N GLN A 207 19.30 -6.14 -16.45
CA GLN A 207 18.94 -4.77 -16.08
C GLN A 207 19.04 -4.57 -14.57
N PRO A 208 19.60 -3.43 -14.08
CA PRO A 208 19.62 -3.12 -12.66
C PRO A 208 18.19 -2.97 -12.10
N VAL A 209 17.82 -3.86 -11.19
CA VAL A 209 16.58 -3.79 -10.41
C VAL A 209 16.94 -3.89 -8.94
N HIS A 210 16.53 -2.89 -8.15
CA HIS A 210 16.78 -2.86 -6.71
C HIS A 210 15.46 -3.06 -5.95
N VAL A 211 15.49 -3.96 -4.96
CA VAL A 211 14.36 -4.15 -4.06
C VAL A 211 14.47 -3.14 -2.91
N LEU A 212 13.57 -2.16 -2.93
CA LEU A 212 13.40 -1.16 -1.88
C LEU A 212 11.95 -1.24 -1.42
N THR A 213 11.72 -1.93 -0.30
CA THR A 213 10.40 -2.15 0.29
C THR A 213 9.67 -0.84 0.59
N ASN A 214 8.34 -0.89 0.71
CA ASN A 214 7.63 0.17 1.42
C ASN A 214 8.13 0.24 2.87
N GLY A 215 7.89 1.36 3.55
CA GLY A 215 8.28 1.55 4.93
C GLY A 215 7.27 2.33 5.73
N PHE A 216 7.67 2.72 6.93
CA PHE A 216 6.93 3.59 7.83
C PHE A 216 7.78 4.79 8.23
N ASP A 217 7.14 5.88 8.62
CA ASP A 217 7.84 7.06 9.17
C ASP A 217 7.79 6.97 10.69
N PRO A 218 8.92 6.84 11.41
CA PRO A 218 8.95 6.87 12.87
C PRO A 218 8.30 8.14 13.46
N ALA A 219 8.32 9.26 12.75
CA ALA A 219 7.68 10.51 13.16
C ALA A 219 6.13 10.46 13.08
N ASP A 220 5.56 9.51 12.34
CA ASP A 220 4.11 9.26 12.33
C ASP A 220 3.66 8.48 13.56
N ARG A 221 4.57 7.90 14.37
CA ARG A 221 4.19 7.19 15.61
C ARG A 221 3.38 8.14 16.51
N PRO A 222 2.19 7.73 17.00
CA PRO A 222 1.42 8.54 17.93
C PRO A 222 2.30 8.94 19.13
N ARG A 223 2.39 10.25 19.41
CA ARG A 223 3.19 10.78 20.53
C ARG A 223 2.60 10.28 21.85
N ARG A 224 3.14 9.19 22.37
CA ARG A 224 2.87 8.66 23.71
C ARG A 224 4.21 8.42 24.41
N PRO A 225 4.29 8.46 25.75
CA PRO A 225 5.49 8.04 26.46
C PRO A 225 5.91 6.66 25.95
N GLU A 226 7.19 6.51 25.59
CA GLU A 226 7.74 5.22 25.15
C GLU A 226 7.43 4.15 26.20
N GLY A 227 6.78 3.05 25.79
CA GLY A 227 6.54 1.89 26.64
C GLY A 227 5.17 1.77 27.29
N GLU A 228 4.26 2.74 27.20
CA GLU A 228 2.96 2.67 27.88
C GLU A 228 1.77 2.58 26.91
N ARG A 229 1.48 1.36 26.44
CA ARG A 229 0.14 1.06 25.90
C ARG A 229 -0.84 1.08 27.07
N ARG A 230 -1.95 1.81 26.91
CA ARG A 230 -3.02 1.82 27.93
C ARG A 230 -3.69 0.45 27.98
N PRO A 231 -4.10 -0.02 29.17
CA PRO A 231 -4.96 -1.19 29.29
C PRO A 231 -6.19 -1.04 28.37
N LEU A 232 -6.45 -2.11 27.61
CA LEU A 232 -7.55 -2.18 26.66
C LEU A 232 -8.80 -2.68 27.39
N ASP A 233 -9.93 -2.07 27.09
CA ASP A 233 -11.25 -2.43 27.63
C ASP A 233 -11.80 -3.75 27.05
N ARG A 234 -11.34 -4.10 25.85
CA ARG A 234 -11.69 -5.33 25.12
C ARG A 234 -10.47 -5.90 24.42
N PHE A 235 -10.51 -7.19 24.13
CA PHE A 235 -9.58 -7.83 23.20
C PHE A 235 -9.94 -7.42 21.77
N ARG A 236 -9.60 -6.18 21.39
CA ARG A 236 -9.93 -5.59 20.10
C ARG A 236 -9.01 -6.11 19.00
N VAL A 237 -9.58 -6.76 18.00
CA VAL A 237 -8.89 -7.09 16.74
C VAL A 237 -9.23 -6.00 15.71
N SER A 238 -8.24 -5.41 15.06
CA SER A 238 -8.52 -4.35 14.07
C SER A 238 -7.89 -4.58 12.71
N TYR A 239 -8.68 -4.32 11.67
CA TYR A 239 -8.22 -4.22 10.29
C TYR A 239 -8.34 -2.78 9.83
N THR A 240 -7.26 -2.20 9.31
CA THR A 240 -7.24 -0.85 8.78
C THR A 240 -6.79 -0.81 7.33
N GLY A 241 -7.45 0.03 6.52
CA GLY A 241 -7.15 0.24 5.12
C GLY A 241 -8.15 -0.40 4.15
N THR A 242 -7.79 -0.36 2.86
CA THR A 242 -8.64 -0.85 1.76
C THR A 242 -8.65 -2.38 1.74
N LEU A 243 -9.84 -2.96 1.55
CA LEU A 243 -10.01 -4.35 1.13
C LEU A 243 -10.27 -4.39 -0.37
N TYR A 244 -9.65 -5.32 -1.08
CA TYR A 244 -9.85 -5.50 -2.51
C TYR A 244 -10.89 -6.58 -2.80
N HIS A 245 -11.95 -6.22 -3.53
CA HIS A 245 -12.90 -7.17 -4.10
C HIS A 245 -12.45 -7.55 -5.52
N LEU A 246 -11.64 -8.59 -5.68
CA LEU A 246 -11.29 -9.11 -7.00
C LEU A 246 -11.95 -10.48 -7.23
N PRO A 247 -12.27 -10.81 -8.50
CA PRO A 247 -12.89 -12.09 -8.87
C PRO A 247 -11.95 -13.30 -8.75
N TRP A 248 -10.69 -13.07 -8.42
CA TRP A 248 -9.72 -14.10 -8.09
C TRP A 248 -9.60 -14.06 -6.57
N GLU A 249 -9.63 -15.22 -5.93
CA GLU A 249 -9.52 -15.47 -4.49
C GLU A 249 -8.39 -14.66 -3.83
N THR A 250 -8.64 -13.38 -3.56
CA THR A 250 -7.67 -12.40 -3.04
C THR A 250 -8.33 -11.63 -1.90
N GLU A 251 -7.50 -11.26 -0.91
CA GLU A 251 -7.86 -10.71 0.41
C GLU A 251 -9.19 -11.22 0.97
N ASN A 252 -9.15 -12.17 1.90
CA ASN A 252 -10.35 -12.63 2.59
C ASN A 252 -10.22 -12.50 4.10
N ILE A 253 -10.75 -11.41 4.66
CA ILE A 253 -10.74 -11.20 6.11
C ILE A 253 -11.63 -12.18 6.85
N ALA A 254 -12.58 -12.83 6.17
CA ALA A 254 -13.43 -13.86 6.77
C ALA A 254 -12.62 -15.04 7.31
N THR A 255 -11.40 -15.29 6.80
CA THR A 255 -10.51 -16.31 7.36
C THR A 255 -10.09 -15.99 8.80
N VAL A 256 -9.85 -14.71 9.11
CA VAL A 256 -9.57 -14.26 10.49
C VAL A 256 -10.83 -14.36 11.34
N LEU A 257 -11.97 -13.90 10.84
CA LEU A 257 -13.25 -13.97 11.56
C LEU A 257 -13.64 -15.41 11.90
N ARG A 258 -13.48 -16.36 10.96
CA ARG A 258 -13.73 -17.80 11.19
C ARG A 258 -12.81 -18.39 12.25
N LEU A 259 -11.53 -18.01 12.25
CA LEU A 259 -10.60 -18.45 13.29
C LEU A 259 -11.06 -17.97 14.67
N LEU A 260 -11.39 -16.68 14.78
CA LEU A 260 -11.85 -16.09 16.03
C LEU A 260 -13.16 -16.73 16.51
N GLN A 261 -14.13 -16.94 15.63
CA GLN A 261 -15.38 -17.61 15.97
C GLN A 261 -15.15 -19.04 16.47
N ALA A 262 -14.32 -19.82 15.78
CA ALA A 262 -14.00 -21.18 16.22
C ALA A 262 -13.34 -21.20 17.61
N MET A 263 -12.51 -20.20 17.93
CA MET A 263 -11.90 -20.07 19.26
C MET A 263 -12.93 -19.70 20.33
N VAL A 264 -13.98 -18.94 19.98
CA VAL A 264 -15.09 -18.64 20.89
C VAL A 264 -15.95 -19.89 21.11
N ASP A 265 -16.29 -20.62 20.04
CA ASP A 265 -17.07 -21.85 20.11
C ASP A 265 -16.40 -22.92 20.98
N ASP A 266 -15.06 -23.03 20.88
CA ASP A 266 -14.25 -23.96 21.67
C ASP A 266 -13.92 -23.44 23.09
N GLY A 267 -14.37 -22.23 23.45
CA GLY A 267 -14.14 -21.62 24.77
C GLY A 267 -12.70 -21.17 25.05
N GLU A 268 -11.86 -21.03 24.02
CA GLU A 268 -10.49 -20.51 24.14
C GLU A 268 -10.45 -19.00 24.33
N VAL A 269 -11.48 -18.29 23.82
CA VAL A 269 -11.66 -16.85 23.93
C VAL A 269 -13.10 -16.57 24.32
N ASP A 270 -13.31 -15.61 25.22
CA ASP A 270 -14.65 -15.17 25.57
C ASP A 270 -15.17 -14.16 24.53
N GLY A 271 -16.30 -14.46 23.91
CA GLY A 271 -16.96 -13.59 22.94
C GLY A 271 -17.37 -12.23 23.53
N ASP A 272 -17.64 -12.17 24.84
CA ASP A 272 -17.99 -10.92 25.53
C ASP A 272 -16.79 -9.99 25.71
N HIS A 273 -15.56 -10.51 25.68
CA HIS A 273 -14.33 -9.73 25.73
C HIS A 273 -13.81 -9.34 24.34
N LEU A 274 -14.16 -10.09 23.31
CA LEU A 274 -13.68 -9.91 21.95
C LEU A 274 -14.46 -8.80 21.21
N GLU A 275 -13.79 -8.06 20.34
CA GLU A 275 -14.46 -7.32 19.26
C GLU A 275 -13.58 -7.28 18.00
N PHE A 276 -14.21 -7.22 16.83
CA PHE A 276 -13.52 -7.00 15.56
C PHE A 276 -13.91 -5.63 14.97
N VAL A 277 -12.93 -4.81 14.63
CA VAL A 277 -13.12 -3.46 14.11
C VAL A 277 -12.46 -3.30 12.75
N TYR A 278 -13.25 -2.92 11.74
CA TYR A 278 -12.78 -2.52 10.43
C TYR A 278 -12.79 -0.99 10.29
N ALA A 279 -11.69 -0.41 9.79
CA ALA A 279 -11.61 1.00 9.42
C ALA A 279 -10.96 1.15 8.03
N GLY A 280 -11.75 1.46 7.00
CA GLY A 280 -11.24 1.64 5.66
C GLY A 280 -12.27 2.04 4.61
N ALA A 281 -11.80 2.23 3.37
CA ALA A 281 -12.62 2.75 2.27
C ALA A 281 -13.46 1.68 1.54
N SER A 282 -13.49 0.44 2.04
CA SER A 282 -14.12 -0.73 1.40
C SER A 282 -15.18 -1.39 2.30
N SER A 283 -16.00 -0.58 2.96
CA SER A 283 -17.06 -1.03 3.87
C SER A 283 -18.00 -2.08 3.27
N ALA A 284 -18.48 -1.90 2.03
CA ALA A 284 -19.31 -2.92 1.35
C ALA A 284 -18.58 -4.28 1.21
N VAL A 285 -17.31 -4.26 0.79
CA VAL A 285 -16.48 -5.47 0.64
C VAL A 285 -16.29 -6.15 1.98
N PHE A 286 -15.99 -5.38 3.03
CA PHE A 286 -15.87 -5.87 4.39
C PHE A 286 -17.15 -6.57 4.84
N ARG A 287 -18.31 -5.89 4.73
CA ARG A 287 -19.61 -6.45 5.12
C ARG A 287 -19.94 -7.73 4.37
N CYS A 288 -19.67 -7.78 3.05
CA CYS A 288 -19.86 -8.98 2.26
C CYS A 288 -18.99 -10.15 2.73
N GLN A 289 -17.71 -9.91 3.03
CA GLN A 289 -16.82 -10.96 3.54
C GLN A 289 -17.23 -11.41 4.95
N ALA A 290 -17.54 -10.47 5.84
CA ALA A 290 -17.98 -10.75 7.21
C ALA A 290 -19.27 -11.58 7.24
N ALA A 291 -20.24 -11.27 6.37
CA ALA A 291 -21.51 -11.99 6.26
C ALA A 291 -21.37 -13.46 5.82
N THR A 292 -20.20 -13.87 5.30
CA THR A 292 -19.93 -15.29 4.97
C THR A 292 -19.61 -16.15 6.19
N VAL A 293 -19.46 -15.54 7.37
CA VAL A 293 -19.19 -16.24 8.62
C VAL A 293 -20.49 -16.32 9.42
N GLU A 294 -21.04 -17.52 9.53
CA GLU A 294 -22.28 -17.76 10.27
C GLU A 294 -22.01 -17.80 11.78
N GLY A 295 -23.02 -17.42 12.56
CA GLY A 295 -22.99 -17.60 14.03
C GLY A 295 -22.03 -16.70 14.80
N VAL A 296 -21.55 -15.59 14.21
CA VAL A 296 -20.60 -14.71 14.90
C VAL A 296 -21.17 -14.20 16.22
N SER A 297 -20.54 -14.58 17.34
CA SER A 297 -21.02 -14.33 18.71
C SER A 297 -20.27 -13.21 19.43
N PHE A 298 -19.57 -12.35 18.70
CA PHE A 298 -18.87 -11.17 19.19
C PHE A 298 -19.13 -9.94 18.31
N PRO A 299 -19.00 -8.70 18.82
CA PRO A 299 -19.20 -7.48 18.04
C PRO A 299 -18.26 -7.37 16.83
N VAL A 300 -18.83 -7.14 15.65
CA VAL A 300 -18.10 -6.80 14.41
C VAL A 300 -18.54 -5.42 13.94
N ARG A 301 -17.62 -4.45 13.92
CA ARG A 301 -17.92 -3.03 13.66
C ARG A 301 -17.20 -2.54 12.41
N ASP A 302 -17.91 -1.78 11.60
CA ASP A 302 -17.39 -1.06 10.43
C ASP A 302 -17.41 0.44 10.74
N LEU A 303 -16.22 1.02 10.95
CA LEU A 303 -16.05 2.45 11.22
C LEU A 303 -15.94 3.27 9.92
N GLY A 304 -15.91 2.61 8.76
CA GLY A 304 -15.68 3.26 7.47
C GLY A 304 -14.32 3.94 7.38
N LEU A 305 -14.22 4.93 6.49
CA LEU A 305 -12.97 5.62 6.21
C LEU A 305 -12.69 6.72 7.25
N LEU A 306 -11.69 6.47 8.09
CA LEU A 306 -11.19 7.41 9.10
C LEU A 306 -10.03 8.29 8.59
N PRO A 307 -9.79 9.46 9.21
CA PRO A 307 -8.52 10.18 9.11
C PRO A 307 -7.32 9.33 9.54
N ARG A 308 -6.14 9.57 8.95
CA ARG A 308 -4.94 8.75 9.20
C ARG A 308 -4.52 8.74 10.67
N HIS A 309 -4.60 9.87 11.37
CA HIS A 309 -4.23 9.94 12.79
C HIS A 309 -5.15 9.06 13.66
N GLU A 310 -6.46 9.04 13.39
CA GLU A 310 -7.41 8.14 14.07
C GLU A 310 -7.14 6.67 13.75
N VAL A 311 -6.70 6.35 12.52
CA VAL A 311 -6.27 5.00 12.14
C VAL A 311 -5.05 4.56 12.96
N LEU A 312 -4.06 5.42 13.12
CA LEU A 312 -2.86 5.13 13.91
C LEU A 312 -3.19 4.95 15.41
N ASP A 313 -4.10 5.77 15.94
CA ASP A 313 -4.60 5.62 17.31
C ASP A 313 -5.41 4.33 17.50
N LEU A 314 -6.25 3.97 16.53
CA LEU A 314 -6.98 2.70 16.53
C LEU A 314 -6.01 1.53 16.53
N GLN A 315 -4.98 1.56 15.67
CA GLN A 315 -3.96 0.49 15.61
C GLN A 315 -3.27 0.29 16.96
N GLN A 316 -2.90 1.38 17.64
CA GLN A 316 -2.31 1.33 18.99
C GLN A 316 -3.28 0.80 20.06
N ALA A 317 -4.58 1.06 19.89
CA ALA A 317 -5.66 0.64 20.78
C ALA A 317 -6.25 -0.74 20.43
N SER A 318 -5.53 -1.57 19.65
CA SER A 318 -5.93 -2.94 19.30
C SER A 318 -5.10 -3.97 20.06
N ALA A 319 -5.72 -5.02 20.60
CA ALA A 319 -4.98 -6.17 21.14
C ALA A 319 -4.27 -6.98 20.04
N LEU A 320 -4.80 -6.93 18.82
CA LEU A 320 -4.28 -7.66 17.67
C LEU A 320 -4.60 -6.90 16.38
N LEU A 321 -3.63 -6.79 15.47
CA LEU A 321 -3.85 -6.22 14.16
C LEU A 321 -4.04 -7.31 13.11
N ALA A 322 -5.17 -7.28 12.42
CA ALA A 322 -5.49 -8.19 11.34
C ALA A 322 -5.17 -7.57 9.98
N PHE A 323 -4.57 -8.36 9.09
CA PHE A 323 -4.44 -8.00 7.68
C PHE A 323 -4.79 -9.18 6.78
N SER A 324 -5.04 -8.87 5.51
CA SER A 324 -5.18 -9.88 4.47
C SER A 324 -4.37 -9.49 3.24
N THR A 325 -3.90 -10.50 2.51
CA THR A 325 -3.15 -10.42 1.26
C THR A 325 -3.38 -11.68 0.42
N TRP A 326 -2.68 -11.83 -0.70
CA TRP A 326 -2.71 -13.01 -1.55
C TRP A 326 -1.32 -13.38 -2.08
N ASN A 327 -1.15 -14.64 -2.45
CA ASN A 327 0.05 -15.16 -3.08
C ASN A 327 -0.32 -16.18 -4.16
N THR A 328 -0.30 -15.75 -5.42
CA THR A 328 -0.69 -16.59 -6.56
C THR A 328 0.44 -16.66 -7.58
N SER A 329 0.40 -17.66 -8.44
CA SER A 329 1.33 -17.80 -9.57
C SER A 329 1.34 -16.57 -10.49
N ALA A 330 0.20 -15.87 -10.59
CA ALA A 330 0.07 -14.66 -11.38
C ALA A 330 0.56 -13.40 -10.65
N GLN A 331 0.47 -13.35 -9.32
CA GLN A 331 0.77 -12.18 -8.51
C GLN A 331 1.40 -12.61 -7.17
N GLN A 332 2.73 -12.54 -7.14
CA GLN A 332 3.54 -12.69 -5.94
C GLN A 332 4.05 -11.32 -5.49
N GLY A 333 4.58 -11.23 -4.27
CA GLY A 333 5.23 -10.00 -3.81
C GLY A 333 4.29 -8.89 -3.33
N VAL A 334 3.03 -9.22 -3.03
CA VAL A 334 2.06 -8.21 -2.58
C VAL A 334 2.31 -7.87 -1.10
N ILE A 335 3.14 -6.86 -0.89
CA ILE A 335 3.40 -6.25 0.42
C ILE A 335 2.88 -4.81 0.41
N THR A 336 1.67 -4.64 0.93
CA THR A 336 1.06 -3.31 1.04
C THR A 336 1.74 -2.47 2.12
N GLY A 337 1.67 -1.13 2.01
CA GLY A 337 2.16 -0.21 3.04
C GLY A 337 1.57 -0.44 4.45
N LYS A 338 0.35 -1.02 4.55
CA LYS A 338 -0.35 -1.27 5.82
C LYS A 338 0.45 -2.19 6.77
N LEU A 339 1.18 -3.15 6.21
CA LEU A 339 1.97 -4.10 7.01
C LEU A 339 3.11 -3.39 7.75
N TRP A 340 3.78 -2.45 7.10
CA TRP A 340 4.88 -1.68 7.70
C TRP A 340 4.39 -0.75 8.81
N GLU A 341 3.21 -0.15 8.64
CA GLU A 341 2.57 0.63 9.71
C GLU A 341 2.19 -0.25 10.91
N TYR A 342 1.76 -1.50 10.68
CA TYR A 342 1.47 -2.43 11.78
C TYR A 342 2.74 -2.82 12.56
N LEU A 343 3.85 -3.07 11.84
CA LEU A 343 5.13 -3.32 12.49
C LEU A 343 5.60 -2.12 13.30
N MET A 344 5.44 -0.90 12.76
CA MET A 344 5.71 0.34 13.48
C MET A 344 4.86 0.46 14.76
N ALA A 345 3.63 -0.03 14.73
CA ALA A 345 2.72 0.06 15.85
C ALA A 345 3.15 -0.80 17.05
N GLY A 346 4.01 -1.81 16.84
CA GLY A 346 4.45 -2.71 17.91
C GLY A 346 3.32 -3.57 18.49
N VAL A 347 2.19 -3.66 17.79
CA VAL A 347 1.04 -4.50 18.18
C VAL A 347 1.15 -5.84 17.45
N PRO A 348 0.90 -6.98 18.11
CA PRO A 348 0.96 -8.29 17.48
C PRO A 348 0.07 -8.36 16.23
N VAL A 349 0.50 -9.12 15.22
CA VAL A 349 -0.15 -9.17 13.91
C VAL A 349 -0.67 -10.57 13.57
N LEU A 350 -1.87 -10.64 13.00
CA LEU A 350 -2.45 -11.86 12.41
C LEU A 350 -2.80 -11.63 10.94
N GLY A 351 -2.17 -12.40 10.05
CA GLY A 351 -2.38 -12.31 8.62
C GLY A 351 -3.22 -13.45 8.06
N ALA A 352 -4.03 -13.16 7.04
CA ALA A 352 -4.64 -14.17 6.17
C ALA A 352 -4.20 -13.98 4.72
N CYS A 353 -3.48 -14.95 4.18
CA CYS A 353 -3.01 -14.98 2.80
C CYS A 353 -3.79 -16.02 2.00
N THR A 354 -4.53 -15.57 0.99
CA THR A 354 -5.21 -16.45 0.02
C THR A 354 -4.29 -16.79 -1.15
N GLY A 355 -4.74 -17.68 -2.04
CA GLY A 355 -3.99 -18.10 -3.22
C GLY A 355 -3.38 -19.49 -3.09
N GLU A 356 -2.78 -19.96 -4.17
CA GLU A 356 -2.30 -21.34 -4.32
C GLU A 356 -0.84 -21.55 -3.88
N LEU A 357 -0.09 -20.48 -3.61
CA LEU A 357 1.33 -20.55 -3.26
C LEU A 357 1.60 -20.25 -1.78
N SER A 358 2.45 -21.06 -1.16
CA SER A 358 2.98 -20.80 0.19
C SER A 358 4.22 -19.90 0.16
N GLY A 359 4.65 -19.43 1.33
CA GLY A 359 5.87 -18.65 1.47
C GLY A 359 5.76 -17.23 0.90
N SER A 360 4.58 -16.61 1.07
CA SER A 360 4.30 -15.23 0.69
C SER A 360 5.29 -14.26 1.33
N GLU A 361 5.60 -13.17 0.63
CA GLU A 361 6.50 -12.14 1.17
C GLU A 361 5.95 -11.53 2.47
N ALA A 362 4.63 -11.41 2.60
CA ALA A 362 3.99 -10.92 3.83
C ALA A 362 4.29 -11.85 5.02
N ARG A 363 4.27 -13.18 4.82
CA ARG A 363 4.66 -14.14 5.84
C ARG A 363 6.13 -13.97 6.23
N ARG A 364 7.02 -13.86 5.25
CA ARG A 364 8.46 -13.65 5.52
C ARG A 364 8.71 -12.39 6.33
N VAL A 365 8.04 -11.28 6.00
CA VAL A 365 8.16 -10.01 6.74
C VAL A 365 7.67 -10.16 8.19
N VAL A 366 6.48 -10.75 8.40
CA VAL A 366 5.92 -10.93 9.74
C VAL A 366 6.77 -11.85 10.61
N GLU A 367 7.26 -12.97 10.04
CA GLU A 367 8.11 -13.94 10.74
C GLU A 367 9.51 -13.35 11.03
N SER A 368 10.11 -12.61 10.09
CA SER A 368 11.42 -11.95 10.29
C SER A 368 11.34 -10.86 11.35
N ALA A 369 10.23 -10.11 11.40
CA ALA A 369 9.97 -9.13 12.44
C ALA A 369 9.60 -9.76 13.79
N ARG A 370 9.41 -11.09 13.86
CA ARG A 370 8.86 -11.81 15.03
C ARG A 370 7.58 -11.16 15.57
N ALA A 371 6.78 -10.61 14.66
CA ALA A 371 5.65 -9.74 15.00
C ALA A 371 4.31 -10.47 15.07
N GLY A 372 4.23 -11.70 14.57
CA GLY A 372 2.94 -12.39 14.46
C GLY A 372 2.92 -13.68 13.67
N VAL A 373 1.71 -14.07 13.24
CA VAL A 373 1.46 -15.28 12.46
C VAL A 373 0.67 -14.95 11.20
N VAL A 374 1.02 -15.60 10.08
CA VAL A 374 0.25 -15.51 8.83
C VAL A 374 -0.29 -16.90 8.48
N MET A 375 -1.59 -16.97 8.21
CA MET A 375 -2.26 -18.16 7.72
C MET A 375 -2.29 -18.14 6.19
N GLU A 376 -1.66 -19.12 5.54
CA GLU A 376 -1.67 -19.25 4.08
C GLU A 376 -2.62 -20.38 3.68
N ALA A 377 -3.45 -20.16 2.66
CA ALA A 377 -4.40 -21.15 2.19
C ALA A 377 -3.78 -22.54 1.89
N PRO A 378 -2.58 -22.64 1.27
CA PRO A 378 -1.95 -23.94 1.02
C PRO A 378 -1.51 -24.70 2.28
N THR A 379 -1.34 -24.01 3.41
CA THR A 379 -0.93 -24.58 4.70
C THR A 379 -1.98 -24.36 5.81
N ALA A 380 -3.23 -24.09 5.42
CA ALA A 380 -4.29 -23.60 6.30
C ALA A 380 -4.48 -24.43 7.59
N ALA A 381 -4.43 -25.76 7.53
CA ALA A 381 -4.62 -26.61 8.71
C ALA A 381 -3.49 -26.41 9.75
N ALA A 382 -2.23 -26.47 9.31
CA ALA A 382 -1.09 -26.27 10.20
C ALA A 382 -0.99 -24.83 10.69
N ASP A 383 -1.33 -23.87 9.83
CA ASP A 383 -1.27 -22.46 10.17
C ASP A 383 -2.39 -22.05 11.13
N ALA A 384 -3.58 -22.64 11.01
CA ALA A 384 -4.68 -22.44 11.93
C ALA A 384 -4.30 -22.86 13.36
N VAL A 385 -3.63 -24.01 13.53
CA VAL A 385 -3.13 -24.44 14.85
C VAL A 385 -2.14 -23.43 15.44
N ARG A 386 -1.20 -22.92 14.62
CA ARG A 386 -0.24 -21.90 15.07
C ARG A 386 -0.93 -20.58 15.40
N ALA A 387 -1.89 -20.16 14.58
CA ALA A 387 -2.66 -18.94 14.79
C ALA A 387 -3.52 -19.01 16.05
N ARG A 388 -4.23 -20.13 16.29
CA ARG A 388 -4.99 -20.36 17.53
C ARG A 388 -4.12 -20.26 18.75
N ARG A 389 -2.99 -20.99 18.77
CA ARG A 389 -2.03 -20.95 19.88
C ARG A 389 -1.51 -19.53 20.13
N PHE A 390 -1.22 -18.80 19.06
CA PHE A 390 -0.74 -17.43 19.14
C PHE A 390 -1.81 -16.50 19.74
N VAL A 391 -3.03 -16.50 19.19
CA VAL A 391 -4.14 -15.66 19.67
C VAL A 391 -4.52 -16.02 21.11
N ALA A 392 -4.58 -17.30 21.48
CA ALA A 392 -4.87 -17.74 22.85
C ALA A 392 -3.76 -17.33 23.85
N GLY A 393 -2.51 -17.23 23.39
CA GLY A 393 -1.42 -16.66 24.17
C GLY A 393 -1.63 -15.16 24.43
N LEU A 394 -1.90 -14.39 23.38
CA LEU A 394 -2.18 -12.96 23.47
C LEU A 394 -3.42 -12.66 24.30
N TYR A 395 -4.45 -13.48 24.20
CA TYR A 395 -5.69 -13.32 24.96
C TYR A 395 -5.43 -13.48 26.47
N ARG A 396 -4.66 -14.49 26.88
CA ARG A 396 -4.23 -14.66 28.28
C ARG A 396 -3.36 -13.51 28.75
N GLN A 397 -2.40 -13.09 27.92
CA GLN A 397 -1.58 -11.90 28.22
C GLN A 397 -2.45 -10.66 28.45
N TRP A 398 -3.44 -10.41 27.60
CA TRP A 398 -4.36 -9.29 27.75
C TRP A 398 -5.20 -9.37 29.03
N LEU A 399 -5.67 -10.56 29.43
CA LEU A 399 -6.39 -10.74 30.69
C LEU A 399 -5.52 -10.42 31.92
N GLU A 400 -4.22 -10.70 31.85
CA GLU A 400 -3.26 -10.51 32.95
C GLU A 400 -2.70 -9.07 33.01
N GLU A 401 -2.32 -8.52 31.85
CA GLU A 401 -1.56 -7.27 31.73
C GLU A 401 -2.41 -6.10 31.20
N GLY A 402 -3.64 -6.37 30.74
CA GLY A 402 -4.50 -5.40 30.07
C GLY A 402 -4.04 -5.02 28.66
N THR A 403 -2.89 -5.52 28.20
CA THR A 403 -2.31 -5.20 26.89
C THR A 403 -1.71 -6.45 26.25
N THR A 404 -1.26 -6.31 25.00
CA THR A 404 -0.63 -7.40 24.25
C THR A 404 0.72 -6.96 23.71
N SER A 405 1.67 -7.88 23.63
CA SER A 405 2.97 -7.62 23.05
C SER A 405 3.60 -8.91 22.52
N VAL A 406 4.65 -8.73 21.72
CA VAL A 406 5.50 -9.81 21.22
C VAL A 406 6.95 -9.35 21.38
N ASP A 407 7.87 -10.31 21.56
CA ASP A 407 9.32 -10.05 21.48
C ASP A 407 9.73 -9.89 20.01
N GLY A 408 9.34 -8.73 19.45
CA GLY A 408 9.59 -8.36 18.07
C GLY A 408 11.05 -7.99 17.82
N ASP A 409 11.50 -8.18 16.58
CA ASP A 409 12.83 -7.76 16.15
C ASP A 409 12.84 -6.27 15.78
N ALA A 410 13.09 -5.41 16.77
CA ALA A 410 13.11 -3.96 16.57
C ALA A 410 14.15 -3.53 15.52
N ALA A 411 15.33 -4.19 15.48
CA ALA A 411 16.36 -3.87 14.51
C ALA A 411 15.93 -4.18 13.07
N TYR A 412 15.26 -5.33 12.86
CA TYR A 412 14.66 -5.65 11.58
C TYR A 412 13.58 -4.63 11.19
N VAL A 413 12.67 -4.28 12.10
CA VAL A 413 11.60 -3.31 11.84
C VAL A 413 12.19 -1.93 11.51
N ASP A 414 13.13 -1.42 12.30
CA ASP A 414 13.73 -0.10 12.12
C ASP A 414 14.57 0.00 10.83
N SER A 415 15.14 -1.12 10.34
CA SER A 415 15.81 -1.16 9.03
C SER A 415 14.88 -0.90 7.83
N HIS A 416 13.56 -0.93 8.06
CA HIS A 416 12.51 -0.62 7.08
C HIS A 416 11.82 0.73 7.34
N SER A 417 12.37 1.54 8.23
CA SER A 417 11.95 2.93 8.40
C SER A 417 12.33 3.78 7.18
N TYR A 418 11.57 4.82 6.87
CA TYR A 418 11.92 5.71 5.75
C TYR A 418 13.30 6.39 5.84
N PRO A 419 13.83 6.79 7.02
CA PRO A 419 15.23 7.20 7.14
C PRO A 419 16.20 6.13 6.63
N ALA A 420 16.05 4.88 7.11
CA ALA A 420 16.91 3.77 6.70
C ALA A 420 16.78 3.45 5.20
N LEU A 421 15.54 3.47 4.67
CA LEU A 421 15.28 3.25 3.26
C LEU A 421 15.81 4.38 2.37
N ALA A 422 15.79 5.63 2.83
CA ALA A 422 16.36 6.78 2.13
C ALA A 422 17.89 6.67 2.06
N ALA A 423 18.54 6.29 3.17
CA ALA A 423 19.98 6.03 3.20
C ALA A 423 20.38 4.91 2.23
N ARG A 424 19.65 3.78 2.24
CA ARG A 424 19.88 2.70 1.28
C ARG A 424 19.65 3.13 -0.16
N LEU A 425 18.60 3.88 -0.43
CA LEU A 425 18.34 4.43 -1.78
C LEU A 425 19.48 5.34 -2.24
N MET A 426 20.02 6.18 -1.34
CA MET A 426 21.13 7.05 -1.65
C MET A 426 22.41 6.26 -1.94
N ASP A 427 22.83 5.42 -0.99
CA ASP A 427 24.14 4.77 -0.99
C ASP A 427 24.21 3.59 -1.98
N GLU A 428 23.14 2.80 -2.08
CA GLU A 428 23.12 1.58 -2.90
C GLU A 428 22.65 1.84 -4.34
N VAL A 429 21.98 2.97 -4.62
CA VAL A 429 21.35 3.23 -5.93
C VAL A 429 21.75 4.57 -6.53
N ILE A 430 21.47 5.69 -5.86
CA ILE A 430 21.64 7.03 -6.45
C ILE A 430 23.13 7.36 -6.66
N LEU A 431 23.96 7.24 -5.62
CA LEU A 431 25.39 7.56 -5.69
C LEU A 431 26.15 6.67 -6.70
N PRO A 432 25.94 5.34 -6.75
CA PRO A 432 26.57 4.51 -7.78
C PRO A 432 26.20 4.90 -9.22
N LEU A 433 24.95 5.29 -9.46
CA LEU A 433 24.46 5.64 -10.80
C LEU A 433 24.90 7.04 -11.25
N THR A 434 24.98 8.00 -10.33
CA THR A 434 25.41 9.38 -10.61
C THR A 434 26.94 9.51 -10.62
N GLY A 435 27.62 8.88 -9.66
CA GLY A 435 29.08 8.91 -9.54
C GLY A 435 29.82 8.24 -10.69
N SER A 436 29.27 7.17 -11.26
CA SER A 436 29.85 6.50 -12.45
C SER A 436 29.83 7.37 -13.71
N ARG A 437 28.95 8.36 -13.79
CA ARG A 437 28.81 9.26 -14.95
C ARG A 437 29.72 10.49 -14.90
N SER A 438 30.16 10.89 -13.71
CA SER A 438 31.14 12.00 -13.55
C SER A 438 32.55 11.67 -14.05
N ARG A 439 32.82 10.39 -14.35
CA ARG A 439 34.15 9.88 -14.76
C ARG A 439 34.24 9.46 -16.23
N SER A 440 33.21 9.69 -17.03
CA SER A 440 33.16 9.41 -18.48
C SER A 440 32.99 10.70 -19.27
#